data_AF-A0A224XQ98-F1
#
_entry.id   AF-A0A224XQ98-F1
#
_cell.length_a   1.000
_cell.length_b   1.000
_cell.length_c   1.000
_cell.angle_alpha   90.00
_cell.angle_beta   90.00
_cell.angle_gamma   90.00
#
_symmetry.space_group_name_H-M   'P 1'
#
loop_
_entity.id
_entity.type
_entity.pdbx_description
1 polymer ?
#
loop_
_entity_poly.entity_id
_entity_poly.type
_entity_poly.pdbx_seq_one_letter_code
_entity_poly.pdbx_strand_id
1 'polypeptide(L)'
;MFRNLIPLVLFTVHVAVAAQKCQPGSRVPANDGCNYCLCTDEGITGQCTTNDCEAKRSALLKKLFAVKRCAPGTWVAAGDGCNKCNCTDQGILGPCTILACPGIVKNK
;
A
#
# COMPACT_ATOMS: atom_id res chain seq x y z
N MET A 1 3.55 55.63 -43.47
CA MET A 1 3.61 54.19 -43.13
C MET A 1 3.99 54.08 -41.65
N PHE A 2 3.02 53.94 -40.74
CA PHE A 2 3.26 53.75 -39.32
C PHE A 2 3.41 52.24 -39.05
N ARG A 3 4.62 51.79 -38.71
CA ARG A 3 4.91 50.41 -38.31
C ARG A 3 4.44 50.22 -36.87
N ASN A 4 3.33 49.51 -36.70
CA ASN A 4 2.83 49.07 -35.40
C ASN A 4 3.87 48.17 -34.71
N LEU A 5 4.44 48.65 -33.60
CA LEU A 5 5.21 47.84 -32.66
C LEU A 5 4.22 47.18 -31.70
N ILE A 6 3.92 45.90 -31.92
CA ILE A 6 3.16 45.08 -30.97
C ILE A 6 4.15 44.66 -29.87
N PRO A 7 3.98 45.06 -28.60
CA PRO A 7 4.86 44.59 -27.55
C PRO A 7 4.56 43.10 -27.32
N LEU A 8 5.60 42.27 -27.42
CA LEU A 8 5.57 40.86 -27.11
C LEU A 8 5.36 40.71 -25.59
N VAL A 9 4.10 40.68 -25.15
CA VAL A 9 3.75 40.49 -23.74
C VAL A 9 4.13 39.05 -23.38
N LEU A 10 5.27 38.90 -22.71
CA LEU A 10 5.76 37.64 -22.17
C LEU A 10 4.84 37.25 -21.00
N PHE A 11 3.74 36.56 -21.28
CA PHE A 11 2.88 35.98 -20.25
C PHE A 11 3.63 34.82 -19.58
N THR A 12 4.40 35.15 -18.53
CA THR A 12 4.95 34.14 -17.62
C THR A 12 3.80 33.52 -16.86
N VAL A 13 3.30 32.37 -17.32
CA VAL A 13 2.34 31.54 -16.60
C VAL A 13 3.03 31.02 -15.34
N HIS A 14 2.83 31.71 -14.22
CA HIS A 14 3.24 31.21 -12.92
C HIS A 14 2.23 30.16 -12.49
N VAL A 15 2.54 28.89 -12.75
CA VAL A 15 1.84 27.77 -12.13
C VAL A 15 2.16 27.84 -10.64
N ALA A 16 1.28 28.47 -9.86
CA ALA A 16 1.35 28.44 -8.41
C ALA A 16 1.00 27.01 -7.96
N VAL A 17 2.01 26.15 -7.81
CA VAL A 17 1.87 24.91 -7.05
C VAL A 17 1.59 25.31 -5.61
N ALA A 18 0.35 25.14 -5.16
CA ALA A 18 0.00 25.36 -3.77
C ALA A 18 0.80 24.35 -2.92
N ALA A 19 1.89 24.83 -2.32
CA ALA A 19 2.67 24.03 -1.39
C ALA A 19 1.78 23.66 -0.21
N GLN A 20 1.48 22.37 -0.05
CA GLN A 20 0.71 21.90 1.08
C GLN A 20 1.55 22.11 2.34
N LYS A 21 1.05 22.93 3.27
CA LYS A 21 1.71 23.14 4.55
C LYS A 21 1.70 21.85 5.36
N CYS A 22 2.81 21.56 6.02
CA CYS A 22 2.98 20.40 6.87
C CYS A 22 3.87 20.74 8.08
N GLN A 23 3.92 19.85 9.06
CA GLN A 23 4.79 20.03 10.23
C GLN A 23 6.24 19.64 9.85
N PRO A 24 7.25 20.51 10.07
CA PRO A 24 8.65 20.18 9.80
C PRO A 24 9.08 18.81 10.34
N GLY A 25 9.83 18.06 9.52
CA GLY A 25 10.30 16.70 9.83
C GLY A 25 9.23 15.60 9.80
N SER A 26 7.95 15.94 9.62
CA SER A 26 6.88 14.95 9.53
C SER A 26 6.84 14.25 8.17
N ARG A 27 6.15 13.10 8.11
CA ARG A 27 5.82 12.40 6.86
C ARG A 27 4.36 12.66 6.53
N VAL A 28 4.09 13.18 5.34
CA VAL A 28 2.74 13.44 4.84
C VAL A 28 2.40 12.54 3.67
N PRO A 29 1.14 12.12 3.49
CA PRO A 29 0.74 11.33 2.34
C PRO A 29 0.88 12.12 1.04
N ALA A 30 1.36 11.47 -0.03
CA ALA A 30 1.43 12.07 -1.36
C ALA A 30 0.07 12.07 -2.10
N ASN A 31 -0.98 11.55 -1.46
CA ASN A 31 -2.35 11.39 -1.99
C ASN A 31 -2.46 10.50 -3.25
N ASP A 32 -1.45 9.68 -3.52
CA ASP A 32 -1.47 8.63 -4.56
C ASP A 32 -1.74 7.22 -3.99
N GLY A 33 -1.99 7.14 -2.68
CA GLY A 33 -2.38 5.92 -1.97
C GLY A 33 -1.22 5.05 -1.48
N CYS A 34 0.05 5.38 -1.76
CA CYS A 34 1.15 4.57 -1.25
C CYS A 34 2.47 5.31 -0.96
N ASN A 35 2.64 6.51 -1.50
CA ASN A 35 3.84 7.31 -1.27
C ASN A 35 3.63 8.33 -0.15
N TYR A 36 4.76 8.71 0.43
CA TYR A 36 4.83 9.73 1.47
C TYR A 36 5.95 10.70 1.13
N CYS A 37 5.77 11.95 1.54
CA CYS A 37 6.73 13.01 1.40
C CYS A 37 7.23 13.47 2.76
N LEU A 38 8.51 13.85 2.84
CA LEU A 38 9.08 14.47 4.03
C LEU A 38 8.74 15.96 4.02
N CYS A 39 8.28 16.48 5.15
CA CYS A 39 8.08 17.91 5.33
C CYS A 39 9.42 18.59 5.62
N THR A 40 9.73 19.65 4.89
CA THR A 40 10.96 20.42 5.08
C THR A 40 10.88 21.34 6.30
N ASP A 41 12.00 21.94 6.68
CA ASP A 41 12.07 22.88 7.82
C ASP A 41 11.25 24.16 7.57
N GLU A 42 11.00 24.51 6.31
CA GLU A 42 10.12 25.61 5.90
C GLU A 42 8.63 25.26 6.00
N GLY A 43 8.28 24.05 6.43
CA GLY A 43 6.90 23.62 6.64
C GLY A 43 6.14 23.35 5.34
N ILE A 44 6.85 22.95 4.29
CA ILE A 44 6.28 22.57 2.99
C ILE A 44 6.66 21.15 2.62
N THR A 45 5.85 20.52 1.77
CA THR A 45 6.12 19.17 1.26
C THR A 45 7.42 19.15 0.44
N GLY A 46 8.37 18.32 0.85
CA GLY A 46 9.66 18.09 0.18
C GLY A 46 9.70 16.79 -0.63
N GLN A 47 10.81 16.06 -0.53
CA GLN A 47 11.02 14.83 -1.29
C GLN A 47 10.02 13.74 -0.92
N CYS A 48 9.49 13.07 -1.94
CA CYS A 48 8.56 11.96 -1.80
C CYS A 48 9.22 10.63 -2.15
N THR A 49 8.75 9.55 -1.53
CA THR A 49 9.06 8.21 -2.01
C THR A 49 8.46 8.00 -3.40
N THR A 50 9.10 7.19 -4.24
CA THR A 50 8.67 6.91 -5.62
C THR A 50 8.34 5.42 -5.79
N ASN A 51 7.43 4.92 -4.97
CA ASN A 51 6.93 3.55 -5.10
C ASN A 51 5.92 3.45 -6.22
N ASP A 52 5.93 2.33 -6.93
CA ASP A 52 4.85 1.93 -7.82
C ASP A 52 3.62 1.51 -6.98
N CYS A 53 2.66 2.42 -6.88
CA CYS A 53 1.44 2.20 -6.10
C CYS A 53 0.53 1.13 -6.72
N GLU A 54 0.53 1.00 -8.05
CA GLU A 54 -0.27 -0.01 -8.74
C GLU A 54 0.29 -1.42 -8.48
N ALA A 55 1.61 -1.59 -8.58
CA ALA A 55 2.26 -2.85 -8.26
C ALA A 55 2.04 -3.24 -6.79
N LYS A 56 2.16 -2.29 -5.84
CA LYS A 56 1.88 -2.54 -4.42
C LYS A 56 0.44 -2.97 -4.18
N ARG A 57 -0.52 -2.26 -4.79
CA ARG A 57 -1.95 -2.61 -4.68
C ARG A 57 -2.23 -3.99 -5.28
N SER A 58 -1.67 -4.29 -6.43
CA SER A 58 -1.82 -5.58 -7.10
C SER A 58 -1.23 -6.73 -6.27
N ALA A 59 -0.05 -6.53 -5.67
CA ALA A 59 0.55 -7.50 -4.78
C ALA A 59 -0.31 -7.75 -3.52
N LEU A 60 -0.88 -6.68 -2.95
CA LEU A 60 -1.80 -6.80 -1.80
C LEU A 60 -3.06 -7.59 -2.17
N LEU A 61 -3.69 -7.28 -3.30
CA LEU A 61 -4.87 -8.00 -3.79
C LEU A 61 -4.53 -9.47 -4.06
N LYS A 62 -3.41 -9.75 -4.72
CA LYS A 62 -2.95 -11.12 -4.96
C LYS A 62 -2.75 -11.89 -3.66
N LYS A 63 -2.25 -11.25 -2.60
CA LYS A 63 -2.09 -11.86 -1.27
C LYS A 63 -3.44 -12.04 -0.57
N LEU A 64 -4.33 -11.06 -0.64
CA LEU A 64 -5.64 -11.10 0.02
C LEU A 64 -6.54 -12.18 -0.59
N PHE A 65 -6.48 -12.35 -1.91
CA PHE A 65 -7.21 -13.36 -2.67
C PHE A 65 -6.36 -14.60 -3.00
N ALA A 66 -5.20 -14.77 -2.36
CA ALA A 66 -4.38 -15.96 -2.53
C ALA A 66 -5.15 -17.17 -1.98
N VAL A 67 -5.70 -17.96 -2.90
CA VAL A 67 -6.35 -19.23 -2.56
C VAL A 67 -5.27 -20.19 -2.06
N LYS A 68 -5.32 -20.53 -0.77
CA LYS A 68 -4.49 -21.61 -0.22
C LYS A 68 -5.02 -22.95 -0.74
N ARG A 69 -4.17 -23.67 -1.49
CA ARG A 69 -4.50 -24.97 -2.06
C ARG A 69 -4.09 -26.11 -1.12
N CYS A 70 -4.84 -27.20 -1.18
CA CYS A 70 -4.61 -28.43 -0.41
C CYS A 70 -5.21 -29.62 -1.16
N ALA A 71 -4.91 -30.85 -0.71
CA ALA A 71 -5.48 -32.05 -1.31
C ALA A 71 -6.98 -32.16 -0.97
N PRO A 72 -7.90 -32.29 -1.95
CA PRO A 72 -9.34 -32.38 -1.70
C PRO A 72 -9.72 -33.44 -0.67
N GLY A 73 -10.69 -33.13 0.20
CA GLY A 73 -11.18 -34.04 1.24
C GLY A 73 -10.23 -34.27 2.42
N THR A 74 -9.02 -33.69 2.40
CA THR A 74 -8.04 -33.85 3.49
C THR A 74 -8.23 -32.84 4.62
N TRP A 75 -7.55 -33.08 5.74
CA TRP A 75 -7.44 -32.14 6.86
C TRP A 75 -5.99 -31.67 6.99
N VAL A 76 -5.78 -30.35 7.00
CA VAL A 76 -4.47 -29.72 7.05
C VAL A 76 -4.26 -29.09 8.42
N ALA A 77 -3.06 -29.23 9.02
CA ALA A 77 -2.75 -28.58 10.29
C ALA A 77 -2.79 -27.05 10.17
N ALA A 78 -3.41 -26.36 11.14
CA ALA A 78 -3.50 -24.90 11.16
C ALA A 78 -2.19 -24.22 11.58
N GLY A 79 -1.22 -24.99 12.11
CA GLY A 79 0.09 -24.50 12.55
C GLY A 79 0.14 -23.95 13.97
N ASP A 80 -1.00 -23.92 14.66
CA ASP A 80 -1.13 -23.54 16.08
C ASP A 80 -0.98 -24.72 17.05
N GLY A 81 -0.69 -25.91 16.52
CA GLY A 81 -0.38 -27.11 17.29
C GLY A 81 -1.55 -28.06 17.54
N CYS A 82 -2.79 -27.62 17.33
CA CYS A 82 -3.93 -28.48 17.62
C CYS A 82 -5.11 -28.33 16.64
N ASN A 83 -5.30 -27.16 16.03
CA ASN A 83 -6.38 -26.99 15.08
C ASN A 83 -6.05 -27.57 13.71
N LYS A 84 -7.11 -28.01 13.01
CA LYS A 84 -7.03 -28.52 11.64
C LYS A 84 -8.08 -27.84 10.77
N CYS A 85 -7.73 -27.58 9.52
CA CYS A 85 -8.58 -26.96 8.52
C CYS A 85 -9.02 -28.01 7.51
N ASN A 86 -10.31 -28.01 7.17
CA ASN A 86 -10.84 -28.89 6.14
C ASN A 86 -10.38 -28.39 4.77
N CYS A 87 -9.89 -29.30 3.93
CA CYS A 87 -9.70 -29.01 2.52
C CYS A 87 -10.97 -29.36 1.76
N THR A 88 -11.59 -28.36 1.15
CA THR A 88 -12.81 -28.55 0.36
C THR A 88 -12.55 -29.44 -0.85
N ASP A 89 -13.61 -30.00 -1.44
CA ASP A 89 -13.51 -30.83 -2.65
C ASP A 89 -12.92 -30.08 -3.87
N GLN A 90 -12.92 -28.75 -3.82
CA GLN A 90 -12.30 -27.88 -4.82
C GLN A 90 -10.79 -27.68 -4.60
N GLY A 91 -10.20 -28.36 -3.60
CA GLY A 91 -8.80 -28.24 -3.23
C GLY A 91 -8.45 -26.87 -2.63
N ILE A 92 -9.41 -26.24 -1.95
CA ILE A 92 -9.26 -24.93 -1.31
C ILE A 92 -9.31 -25.13 0.21
N LEU A 93 -8.37 -24.52 0.92
CA LEU A 93 -8.34 -24.54 2.39
C LEU A 93 -9.58 -23.83 2.93
N GLY A 94 -10.43 -24.59 3.59
CA GLY A 94 -11.69 -24.14 4.18
C GLY A 94 -11.56 -23.81 5.68
N PRO A 95 -12.69 -23.81 6.39
CA PRO A 95 -12.73 -23.52 7.82
C PRO A 95 -11.88 -24.47 8.66
N CYS A 96 -11.38 -23.95 9.78
CA CYS A 96 -10.63 -24.71 10.77
C CYS A 96 -11.46 -25.01 12.01
N THR A 97 -11.08 -26.07 12.72
CA THR A 97 -11.55 -26.29 14.09
C THR A 97 -11.19 -25.10 14.98
N ILE A 98 -11.96 -24.90 16.06
CA ILE A 98 -11.75 -23.82 17.03
C ILE A 98 -11.52 -24.44 18.40
N LEU A 99 -10.32 -24.97 18.60
CA LEU A 99 -9.83 -25.51 19.86
C LEU A 99 -8.93 -24.47 20.54
N ALA A 100 -9.02 -24.37 21.86
CA ALA A 100 -8.06 -23.64 22.66
C ALA A 100 -6.74 -24.44 22.70
N CYS A 101 -5.82 -24.14 21.79
CA CYS A 101 -4.54 -24.86 21.74
C CYS A 101 -3.67 -24.48 22.93
N PRO A 102 -3.09 -25.46 23.66
CA PRO A 102 -2.01 -25.15 24.59
C PRO A 102 -0.89 -24.51 23.78
N GLY A 103 -0.49 -23.29 24.16
CA GLY A 103 0.51 -22.52 23.43
C GLY A 103 1.74 -23.39 23.21
N ILE A 104 2.16 -23.54 21.95
CA ILE A 104 3.43 -24.19 21.63
C ILE A 104 4.50 -23.45 22.42
N VAL A 105 5.00 -24.05 23.51
CA VAL A 105 6.19 -23.55 24.20
C VAL A 105 7.33 -23.76 23.20
N LYS A 106 7.60 -22.72 22.39
CA LYS A 106 8.81 -22.71 21.58
C LYS A 106 9.96 -22.45 22.55
N ASN A 107 10.62 -23.51 22.98
CA ASN A 107 11.93 -23.39 23.61
C ASN A 107 12.82 -22.62 22.64
N LYS A 108 13.29 -21.46 23.10
CA LYS A 108 14.21 -20.57 22.40
C LYS A 108 15.63 -21.05 22.62
#